data_AF-A0A410PQC1-F1
#
_entry.id   AF-A0A410PQC1-F1
#
_cell.length_a   1.000
_cell.length_b   1.000
_cell.length_c   1.000
_cell.angle_alpha   90.00
_cell.angle_beta   90.00
_cell.angle_gamma   90.00
#
_symmetry.space_group_name_H-M   'P 1'
#
loop_
_entity.id
_entity.type
_entity.pdbx_description
1 polymer ?
#
loop_
_entity_poly.entity_id
_entity_poly.type
_entity_poly.pdbx_seq_one_letter_code
_entity_poly.pdbx_strand_id
1 'polypeptide(L)'
;MIKLKKVGLRNIKTAIAVFLCVIISWALKFEYPFYAAIAAIISMQSSVVESFTVGRNRILGTIVGAFIGFLCALIQPGNAFLCAAGLIVVVYICDSFNWNKSVTIACIVFMAIMLNLNGRSPMSYSINRIIDTLLGIVVAIFVNYFIFPPKIMEDIERKNNLLKSSIKISIKEYLINNKAINFGEINKKILKLEEKLILISKELMKDEINEDVIKEILVDLENYKMIFSCFKLLNNYEGSVEPDYNNAIIIEEKFQTKIDMKINNNNIIYNYIIKQILDRI
;
A
#
# COMPACT_ATOMS: atom_id res chain seq x y z
N MET A 1 10.27 14.81 -25.50
CA MET A 1 11.36 14.07 -24.83
C MET A 1 10.77 13.28 -23.66
N ILE A 2 10.73 11.95 -23.75
CA ILE A 2 10.16 11.10 -22.70
C ILE A 2 11.15 11.05 -21.53
N LYS A 3 10.83 11.67 -20.39
CA LYS A 3 11.64 11.53 -19.16
C LYS A 3 11.44 10.11 -18.60
N LEU A 4 12.45 9.26 -18.77
CA LEU A 4 12.49 7.94 -18.13
C LEU A 4 12.52 8.11 -16.60
N LYS A 5 11.58 7.46 -15.90
CA LYS A 5 11.58 7.41 -14.44
C LYS A 5 12.79 6.59 -13.97
N LYS A 6 13.48 7.08 -12.93
CA LYS A 6 14.58 6.35 -12.29
C LYS A 6 14.08 5.00 -11.76
N VAL A 7 14.93 3.97 -11.88
CA VAL A 7 14.64 2.64 -11.33
C VAL A 7 14.52 2.75 -9.82
N GLY A 8 13.38 2.36 -9.26
CA GLY A 8 13.13 2.39 -7.82
C GLY A 8 13.84 1.24 -7.10
N LEU A 9 14.16 1.44 -5.82
CA LEU A 9 14.82 0.42 -4.97
C LEU A 9 14.07 -0.92 -4.97
N ARG A 10 12.73 -0.88 -5.02
CA ARG A 10 11.89 -2.08 -5.14
C ARG A 10 12.26 -2.92 -6.36
N ASN A 11 12.50 -2.29 -7.50
CA ASN A 11 12.82 -3.01 -8.74
C ASN A 11 14.19 -3.71 -8.63
N ILE A 12 15.16 -3.05 -8.00
CA ILE A 12 16.51 -3.61 -7.80
C ILE A 12 16.43 -4.84 -6.89
N LYS A 13 15.77 -4.73 -5.73
CA LYS A 13 15.66 -5.87 -4.81
C LYS A 13 14.82 -7.02 -5.39
N THR A 14 13.79 -6.73 -6.20
CA THR A 14 13.07 -7.76 -6.94
C THR A 14 13.99 -8.48 -7.93
N ALA A 15 14.80 -7.76 -8.71
CA ALA A 15 15.74 -8.37 -9.66
C ALA A 15 16.76 -9.27 -8.97
N ILE A 16 17.27 -8.85 -7.80
CA ILE A 16 18.20 -9.64 -6.98
C ILE A 16 17.52 -10.89 -6.42
N ALA A 17 16.29 -10.78 -5.93
CA ALA A 17 15.53 -11.94 -5.47
C ALA A 17 15.28 -12.96 -6.59
N VAL A 18 14.98 -12.50 -7.80
CA VAL A 18 14.84 -13.37 -8.98
C VAL A 18 16.16 -14.04 -9.33
N PHE A 19 17.26 -13.28 -9.37
CA PHE A 19 18.60 -13.82 -9.63
C PHE A 19 18.95 -14.93 -8.64
N LEU A 20 18.74 -14.70 -7.34
CA LEU A 20 18.97 -15.70 -6.30
C LEU A 20 18.07 -16.93 -6.46
N CYS A 21 16.76 -16.74 -6.74
CA CYS A 21 15.85 -17.85 -6.98
C CYS A 21 16.33 -18.74 -8.13
N VAL A 22 16.74 -18.14 -9.25
CA VAL A 22 17.20 -18.89 -10.43
C VAL A 22 18.47 -19.69 -10.11
N ILE A 23 19.46 -19.07 -9.47
CA ILE A 23 20.70 -19.76 -9.09
C ILE A 23 20.42 -20.90 -8.11
N ILE A 24 19.62 -20.65 -7.07
CA ILE A 24 19.30 -21.67 -6.06
C ILE A 24 18.51 -22.82 -6.72
N SER A 25 17.54 -22.51 -7.58
CA SER A 25 16.78 -23.53 -8.31
C SER A 25 17.68 -24.38 -9.22
N TRP A 26 18.67 -23.80 -9.90
CA TRP A 26 19.63 -24.58 -10.69
C TRP A 26 20.54 -25.45 -9.83
N ALA A 27 21.05 -24.91 -8.73
CA ALA A 27 21.91 -25.65 -7.80
C ALA A 27 21.17 -26.85 -7.17
N LEU A 28 19.89 -26.67 -6.82
CA LEU A 28 19.04 -27.72 -6.25
C LEU A 28 18.34 -28.59 -7.31
N LYS A 29 18.61 -28.36 -8.61
CA LYS A 29 17.99 -29.08 -9.74
C LYS A 29 16.46 -29.07 -9.71
N PHE A 30 15.86 -27.93 -9.33
CA PHE A 30 14.41 -27.75 -9.39
C PHE A 30 13.95 -27.77 -10.85
N GLU A 31 12.84 -28.48 -11.10
CA GLU A 31 12.31 -28.64 -12.46
C GLU A 31 11.85 -27.30 -13.07
N TYR A 32 11.40 -26.35 -12.24
CA TYR A 32 10.84 -25.08 -12.72
C TYR A 32 11.28 -23.85 -11.90
N PRO A 33 12.48 -23.31 -12.17
CA PRO A 33 12.93 -22.03 -11.61
C PRO A 33 11.92 -20.88 -11.80
N PHE A 34 11.09 -20.97 -12.85
CA PHE A 34 10.03 -20.01 -13.17
C PHE A 34 9.06 -19.75 -12.00
N TYR A 35 8.60 -20.78 -11.28
CA TYR A 35 7.61 -20.60 -10.22
C TYR A 35 8.22 -20.00 -8.96
N ALA A 36 9.47 -20.36 -8.64
CA ALA A 36 10.22 -19.71 -7.57
C ALA A 36 10.45 -18.23 -7.88
N ALA A 37 10.86 -17.89 -9.11
CA ALA A 37 11.05 -16.52 -9.54
C ALA A 37 9.74 -15.69 -9.46
N ILE A 38 8.61 -16.21 -9.95
CA ILE A 38 7.32 -15.51 -9.84
C ILE A 38 6.88 -15.37 -8.39
N ALA A 39 7.09 -16.41 -7.57
CA ALA A 39 6.80 -16.33 -6.14
C ALA A 39 7.61 -15.23 -5.46
N ALA A 40 8.89 -15.07 -5.81
CA ALA A 40 9.71 -13.99 -5.33
C ALA A 40 9.23 -12.62 -5.82
N ILE A 41 8.88 -12.48 -7.11
CA ILE A 41 8.38 -11.22 -7.69
C ILE A 41 7.11 -10.75 -6.98
N ILE A 42 6.14 -11.66 -6.78
CA ILE A 42 4.85 -11.31 -6.18
C ILE A 42 5.00 -11.05 -4.68
N SER A 43 5.87 -11.80 -3.99
CA SER A 43 6.07 -11.64 -2.55
C SER A 43 6.99 -10.47 -2.20
N MET A 44 7.72 -9.90 -3.16
CA MET A 44 8.56 -8.72 -2.93
C MET A 44 7.72 -7.45 -2.83
N GLN A 45 7.68 -6.84 -1.65
CA GLN A 45 6.87 -5.66 -1.34
C GLN A 45 7.73 -4.50 -0.83
N SER A 46 7.08 -3.36 -0.54
CA SER A 46 7.75 -2.17 0.01
C SER A 46 8.21 -2.34 1.45
N SER A 47 7.61 -3.26 2.21
CA SER A 47 7.93 -3.58 3.60
C SER A 47 8.07 -5.09 3.81
N VAL A 48 8.71 -5.51 4.89
CA VAL A 48 8.90 -6.95 5.20
C VAL A 48 7.57 -7.58 5.61
N VAL A 49 6.74 -6.86 6.38
CA VAL A 49 5.43 -7.37 6.82
C VAL A 49 4.47 -7.56 5.65
N GLU A 50 4.45 -6.63 4.68
CA GLU A 50 3.66 -6.83 3.46
C GLU A 50 4.19 -8.01 2.65
N SER A 51 5.52 -8.17 2.55
CA SER A 51 6.13 -9.32 1.88
C SER A 51 5.71 -10.64 2.51
N PHE A 52 5.75 -10.72 3.84
CA PHE A 52 5.28 -11.89 4.57
C PHE A 52 3.78 -12.12 4.38
N THR A 53 2.97 -11.07 4.44
CA THR A 53 1.51 -11.15 4.28
C THR A 53 1.14 -11.65 2.88
N VAL A 54 1.76 -11.12 1.84
CA VAL A 54 1.55 -11.58 0.45
C VAL A 54 2.09 -12.99 0.25
N GLY A 55 3.26 -13.31 0.82
CA GLY A 55 3.83 -14.65 0.80
C GLY A 55 2.90 -15.68 1.45
N ARG A 56 2.33 -15.38 2.62
CA ARG A 56 1.36 -16.24 3.31
C ARG A 56 0.13 -16.50 2.45
N ASN A 57 -0.47 -15.46 1.86
CA ASN A 57 -1.62 -15.63 0.96
C ASN A 57 -1.26 -16.52 -0.24
N ARG A 58 -0.03 -16.38 -0.75
CA ARG A 58 0.47 -17.22 -1.83
C ARG A 58 0.61 -18.68 -1.41
N ILE A 59 1.13 -18.96 -0.22
CA ILE A 59 1.23 -20.34 0.32
C ILE A 59 -0.15 -20.96 0.43
N LEU A 60 -1.10 -20.25 1.06
CA LEU A 60 -2.46 -20.75 1.25
C LEU A 60 -3.15 -21.04 -0.09
N GLY A 61 -3.07 -20.12 -1.03
CA GLY A 61 -3.65 -20.32 -2.35
C GLY A 61 -2.97 -21.44 -3.13
N THR A 62 -1.64 -21.53 -3.10
CA THR A 62 -0.90 -22.63 -3.74
C THR A 62 -1.29 -23.98 -3.13
N ILE A 63 -1.45 -24.09 -1.81
CA ILE A 63 -1.86 -25.35 -1.17
C ILE A 63 -3.26 -25.76 -1.62
N VAL A 64 -4.25 -24.85 -1.58
CA VAL A 64 -5.62 -25.16 -2.00
C VAL A 64 -5.68 -25.52 -3.48
N GLY A 65 -5.07 -24.70 -4.33
CA GLY A 65 -5.01 -24.95 -5.77
C GLY A 65 -4.27 -26.25 -6.10
N ALA A 66 -3.19 -26.54 -5.37
CA ALA A 66 -2.42 -27.76 -5.56
C ALA A 66 -3.17 -29.02 -5.15
N PHE A 67 -3.88 -28.95 -4.03
CA PHE A 67 -4.65 -30.05 -3.49
C PHE A 67 -5.86 -30.37 -4.38
N ILE A 68 -6.68 -29.38 -4.72
CA ILE A 68 -7.85 -29.60 -5.59
C ILE A 68 -7.41 -29.98 -7.02
N GLY A 69 -6.35 -29.34 -7.53
CA GLY A 69 -5.78 -29.66 -8.84
C GLY A 69 -5.28 -31.10 -8.90
N PHE A 70 -4.60 -31.56 -7.84
CA PHE A 70 -4.19 -32.95 -7.70
C PHE A 70 -5.38 -33.91 -7.75
N LEU A 71 -6.42 -33.68 -6.95
CA LEU A 71 -7.59 -34.57 -6.90
C LEU A 71 -8.32 -34.64 -8.25
N CYS A 72 -8.53 -33.51 -8.92
CA CYS A 72 -9.18 -33.50 -10.24
C CYS A 72 -8.30 -34.15 -11.32
N ALA A 73 -6.98 -33.94 -11.26
CA ALA A 73 -6.04 -34.52 -12.21
C ALA A 73 -5.88 -36.05 -12.05
N LEU A 74 -6.19 -36.62 -10.88
CA LEU A 74 -6.27 -38.08 -10.72
C LEU A 74 -7.45 -38.70 -11.48
N ILE A 75 -8.53 -37.94 -11.67
CA ILE A 75 -9.72 -38.41 -12.40
C ILE A 75 -9.46 -38.32 -13.91
N GLN A 76 -9.24 -37.10 -14.41
CA GLN A 76 -8.95 -36.87 -15.82
C GLN A 76 -8.27 -35.49 -15.99
N PRO A 77 -6.93 -35.45 -16.18
CA PRO A 77 -6.24 -34.19 -16.42
C PRO A 77 -6.71 -33.59 -17.76
N GLY A 78 -6.76 -32.27 -17.84
CA GLY A 78 -7.21 -31.54 -19.03
C GLY A 78 -8.72 -31.58 -19.32
N ASN A 79 -9.52 -32.32 -18.54
CA ASN A 79 -10.97 -32.35 -18.75
C ASN A 79 -11.60 -30.98 -18.44
N ALA A 80 -12.31 -30.41 -19.42
CA ALA A 80 -12.91 -29.08 -19.32
C ALA A 80 -13.98 -28.96 -18.22
N PHE A 81 -14.79 -30.00 -18.02
CA PHE A 81 -15.80 -30.04 -16.97
C PHE A 81 -15.16 -30.05 -15.59
N LEU A 82 -14.14 -30.90 -15.38
CA LEU A 82 -13.39 -30.93 -14.12
C LEU A 82 -12.65 -29.62 -13.84
N CYS A 83 -12.16 -28.93 -14.88
CA CYS A 83 -11.59 -27.59 -14.73
C CYS A 83 -12.64 -26.60 -14.20
N ALA A 84 -13.83 -26.56 -14.79
CA ALA A 84 -14.89 -25.65 -14.36
C ALA A 84 -15.38 -25.97 -12.94
N ALA A 85 -15.70 -27.23 -12.67
CA ALA A 85 -16.19 -27.68 -11.36
C ALA A 85 -15.13 -27.49 -10.26
N GLY A 86 -13.88 -27.87 -10.53
CA GLY A 86 -12.78 -27.71 -9.59
C GLY A 86 -12.47 -26.24 -9.30
N LEU A 87 -12.57 -25.36 -10.30
CA LEU A 87 -12.40 -23.91 -10.09
C LEU A 87 -13.46 -23.36 -9.12
N ILE A 88 -14.72 -23.76 -9.27
CA ILE A 88 -15.81 -23.37 -8.34
C ILE A 88 -15.47 -23.81 -6.92
N VAL A 89 -15.00 -25.05 -6.75
CA VAL A 89 -14.59 -25.58 -5.44
C VAL A 89 -13.41 -24.80 -4.85
N VAL A 90 -12.39 -24.49 -5.65
CA VAL A 90 -11.24 -23.69 -5.21
C VAL A 90 -11.68 -22.30 -4.72
N VAL A 91 -12.52 -21.62 -5.51
CA VAL A 91 -13.05 -20.30 -5.14
C VAL A 91 -13.87 -20.39 -3.85
N TYR A 92 -14.78 -21.36 -3.77
CA TYR A 92 -15.63 -21.57 -2.61
C TYR A 92 -14.83 -21.84 -1.33
N ILE A 93 -13.79 -22.67 -1.39
CA ILE A 93 -12.90 -22.93 -0.25
C ILE A 93 -12.20 -21.65 0.18
N CYS A 94 -11.60 -20.92 -0.76
CA CYS A 94 -10.90 -19.68 -0.42
C CYS A 94 -11.84 -18.64 0.21
N ASP A 95 -13.06 -18.50 -0.33
CA ASP A 95 -14.06 -17.55 0.18
C ASP A 95 -14.56 -17.96 1.57
N SER A 96 -14.82 -19.25 1.79
CA SER A 96 -15.24 -19.80 3.09
C SER A 96 -14.24 -19.51 4.21
N PHE A 97 -12.94 -19.46 3.89
CA PHE A 97 -11.87 -19.10 4.84
C PHE A 97 -11.53 -17.60 4.84
N ASN A 98 -12.28 -16.76 4.12
CA ASN A 98 -12.00 -15.33 3.92
C ASN A 98 -10.61 -15.04 3.30
N TRP A 99 -10.08 -15.98 2.49
CA TRP A 99 -8.79 -15.87 1.81
C TRP A 99 -8.92 -15.21 0.43
N ASN A 100 -9.65 -14.10 0.37
CA ASN A 100 -9.94 -13.36 -0.88
C ASN A 100 -8.67 -13.02 -1.69
N LYS A 101 -7.57 -12.70 -1.01
CA LYS A 101 -6.28 -12.38 -1.65
C LYS A 101 -5.55 -13.60 -2.23
N SER A 102 -5.98 -14.81 -1.88
CA SER A 102 -5.39 -16.08 -2.31
C SER A 102 -6.15 -16.74 -3.46
N VAL A 103 -7.40 -16.32 -3.73
CA VAL A 103 -8.28 -16.91 -4.76
C VAL A 103 -7.59 -16.96 -6.12
N THR A 104 -7.06 -15.82 -6.59
CA THR A 104 -6.45 -15.74 -7.93
C THR A 104 -5.27 -16.70 -8.08
N ILE A 105 -4.38 -16.77 -7.09
CA ILE A 105 -3.23 -17.66 -7.18
C ILE A 105 -3.63 -19.14 -7.01
N ALA A 106 -4.65 -19.43 -6.19
CA ALA A 106 -5.19 -20.78 -6.07
C ALA A 106 -5.74 -21.28 -7.41
N CYS A 107 -6.51 -20.44 -8.10
CA CYS A 107 -7.02 -20.74 -9.44
C CYS A 107 -5.88 -20.96 -10.46
N ILE A 108 -4.84 -20.11 -10.45
CA ILE A 108 -3.68 -20.26 -11.35
C ILE A 108 -2.97 -21.60 -11.09
N VAL A 109 -2.72 -21.96 -9.83
CA VAL A 109 -2.04 -23.21 -9.48
C VAL A 109 -2.89 -24.42 -9.85
N PHE A 110 -4.19 -24.39 -9.54
CA PHE A 110 -5.16 -25.40 -9.96
C PHE A 110 -5.12 -25.64 -11.48
N MET A 111 -5.24 -24.57 -12.27
CA MET A 111 -5.21 -24.67 -13.74
C MET A 111 -3.84 -25.14 -14.24
N ALA A 112 -2.75 -24.72 -13.60
CA ALA A 112 -1.42 -25.18 -13.95
C ALA A 112 -1.26 -26.69 -13.76
N ILE A 113 -1.89 -27.28 -12.74
CA ILE A 113 -1.87 -28.74 -12.53
C ILE A 113 -2.80 -29.45 -13.51
N MET A 114 -4.00 -28.92 -13.76
CA MET A 114 -4.93 -29.55 -14.69
C MET A 114 -4.42 -29.56 -16.14
N LEU A 115 -3.67 -28.53 -16.55
CA LEU A 115 -3.32 -28.32 -17.97
C LEU A 115 -1.84 -28.55 -18.30
N ASN A 116 -0.90 -28.53 -17.34
CA ASN A 116 0.54 -28.54 -17.62
C ASN A 116 1.32 -29.73 -17.01
N LEU A 117 0.67 -30.89 -16.81
CA LEU A 117 1.37 -32.07 -16.31
C LEU A 117 2.49 -32.54 -17.23
N ASN A 118 2.31 -32.46 -18.56
CA ASN A 118 3.30 -32.86 -19.57
C ASN A 118 3.91 -34.26 -19.30
N GLY A 119 3.07 -35.25 -18.99
CA GLY A 119 3.49 -36.62 -18.70
C GLY A 119 3.97 -36.88 -17.27
N ARG A 120 3.94 -35.88 -16.37
CA ARG A 120 4.32 -36.04 -14.96
C ARG A 120 3.18 -36.57 -14.12
N SER A 121 3.53 -37.17 -12.99
CA SER A 121 2.55 -37.53 -11.97
C SER A 121 1.89 -36.25 -11.40
N PRO A 122 0.56 -36.23 -11.23
CA PRO A 122 -0.14 -35.13 -10.57
C PRO A 122 0.43 -34.82 -9.18
N MET A 123 0.81 -35.86 -8.41
CA MET A 123 1.31 -35.70 -7.05
C MET A 123 2.66 -34.98 -7.01
N SER A 124 3.64 -35.44 -7.80
CA SER A 124 4.97 -34.83 -7.84
C SER A 124 4.92 -33.38 -8.30
N TYR A 125 4.10 -33.08 -9.31
CA TYR A 125 3.95 -31.73 -9.83
C TYR A 125 3.30 -30.79 -8.80
N SER A 126 2.25 -31.25 -8.10
CA SER A 126 1.60 -30.47 -7.02
C SER A 126 2.54 -30.20 -5.84
N ILE A 127 3.33 -31.17 -5.40
CA ILE A 127 4.32 -30.98 -4.34
C ILE A 127 5.39 -29.97 -4.78
N ASN A 128 5.92 -30.12 -6.01
CA ASN A 128 6.91 -29.19 -6.56
C ASN A 128 6.37 -27.75 -6.60
N ARG A 129 5.07 -27.55 -6.89
CA ARG A 129 4.45 -26.21 -6.82
C ARG A 129 4.48 -25.58 -5.44
N ILE A 130 4.28 -26.36 -4.39
CA ILE A 130 4.36 -25.86 -3.01
C ILE A 130 5.81 -25.51 -2.67
N ILE A 131 6.77 -26.39 -2.97
CA ILE A 131 8.20 -26.19 -2.70
C ILE A 131 8.76 -24.98 -3.46
N ASP A 132 8.50 -24.88 -4.77
CA ASP A 132 8.92 -23.74 -5.60
C ASP A 132 8.39 -22.42 -5.04
N THR A 133 7.12 -22.42 -4.62
CA THR A 133 6.47 -21.24 -4.05
C THR A 133 7.13 -20.83 -2.73
N LEU A 134 7.39 -21.80 -1.85
CA LEU A 134 8.05 -21.55 -0.56
C LEU A 134 9.46 -20.98 -0.76
N LEU A 135 10.24 -21.55 -1.69
CA LEU A 135 11.58 -21.05 -2.00
C LEU A 135 11.55 -19.58 -2.40
N GLY A 136 10.68 -19.22 -3.36
CA GLY A 136 10.58 -17.84 -3.84
C GLY A 136 10.16 -16.86 -2.75
N ILE A 137 9.26 -17.26 -1.85
CA ILE A 137 8.82 -16.44 -0.71
C ILE A 137 9.97 -16.23 0.27
N VAL A 138 10.68 -17.30 0.65
CA VAL A 138 11.80 -17.24 1.58
C VAL A 138 12.89 -16.32 1.03
N VAL A 139 13.26 -16.47 -0.25
CA VAL A 139 14.25 -15.59 -0.90
C VAL A 139 13.76 -14.14 -0.94
N ALA A 140 12.49 -13.89 -1.26
CA ALA A 140 11.97 -12.52 -1.29
C ALA A 140 12.01 -11.86 0.10
N ILE A 141 11.60 -12.57 1.15
CA ILE A 141 11.65 -12.06 2.53
C ILE A 141 13.10 -11.84 2.95
N PHE A 142 13.99 -12.79 2.65
CA PHE A 142 15.43 -12.69 2.95
C PHE A 142 16.06 -11.45 2.32
N VAL A 143 15.85 -11.23 1.02
CA VAL A 143 16.37 -10.07 0.31
C VAL A 143 15.78 -8.77 0.87
N ASN A 144 14.48 -8.77 1.16
CA ASN A 144 13.78 -7.60 1.68
C ASN A 144 14.19 -7.24 3.12
N TYR A 145 14.62 -8.22 3.91
CA TYR A 145 15.05 -8.00 5.29
C TYR A 145 16.56 -7.73 5.40
N PHE A 146 17.40 -8.57 4.80
CA PHE A 146 18.86 -8.53 5.02
C PHE A 146 19.64 -7.70 4.00
N ILE A 147 19.23 -7.70 2.72
CA ILE A 147 20.04 -7.08 1.66
C ILE A 147 19.59 -5.63 1.42
N PHE A 148 18.28 -5.40 1.32
CA PHE A 148 17.70 -4.08 1.08
C PHE A 148 16.53 -3.80 2.03
N PRO A 149 16.83 -3.56 3.32
CA PRO A 149 15.80 -3.27 4.32
C PRO A 149 14.99 -2.03 3.91
N PRO A 150 13.67 -2.04 4.18
CA PRO A 150 12.79 -0.96 3.76
C PRO A 150 13.01 0.29 4.61
N LYS A 151 13.27 1.43 3.95
CA LYS A 151 13.36 2.76 4.57
C LYS A 151 11.96 3.37 4.79
N ILE A 152 11.15 2.71 5.60
CA ILE A 152 9.74 3.10 5.82
C ILE A 152 9.66 4.48 6.46
N MET A 153 10.51 4.74 7.48
CA MET A 153 10.52 5.99 8.23
C MET A 153 10.82 7.21 7.36
N GLU A 154 11.90 7.15 6.57
CA GLU A 154 12.26 8.21 5.61
C GLU A 154 11.10 8.54 4.64
N ASP A 155 10.33 7.51 4.25
CA ASP A 155 9.21 7.67 3.34
C ASP A 155 7.90 8.07 4.04
N ILE A 156 7.81 7.99 5.37
CA ILE A 156 6.76 8.58 6.19
C ILE A 156 7.05 10.07 6.37
N GLU A 157 8.25 10.42 6.85
CA GLU A 157 8.70 11.80 7.04
C GLU A 157 8.58 12.62 5.74
N ARG A 158 9.06 12.08 4.63
CA ARG A 158 8.93 12.72 3.31
C ARG A 158 7.48 12.99 2.96
N LYS A 159 6.58 12.02 3.21
CA LYS A 159 5.14 12.22 2.94
C LYS A 159 4.50 13.22 3.88
N ASN A 160 4.88 13.22 5.16
CA ASN A 160 4.43 14.20 6.14
C ASN A 160 4.79 15.62 5.68
N ASN A 161 6.07 15.84 5.33
CA ASN A 161 6.56 17.14 4.85
C ASN A 161 5.86 17.60 3.54
N LEU A 162 5.61 16.68 2.60
CA LEU A 162 4.85 16.98 1.39
C LEU A 162 3.38 17.31 1.68
N LEU A 163 2.77 16.66 2.67
CA LEU A 163 1.40 16.96 3.08
C LEU A 163 1.31 18.31 3.79
N LYS A 164 2.22 18.58 4.74
CA LYS A 164 2.36 19.86 5.45
C LYS A 164 2.43 21.04 4.49
N SER A 165 3.34 20.95 3.51
CA SER A 165 3.50 21.97 2.47
C SER A 165 2.25 22.10 1.59
N SER A 166 1.62 20.99 1.20
CA SER A 166 0.39 21.01 0.40
C SER A 166 -0.78 21.68 1.12
N ILE A 167 -0.94 21.40 2.41
CA ILE A 167 -1.97 22.01 3.26
C ILE A 167 -1.69 23.50 3.41
N LYS A 168 -0.46 23.90 3.74
CA LYS A 168 -0.07 25.31 3.87
C LYS A 168 -0.37 26.11 2.59
N ILE A 169 -0.04 25.57 1.43
CA ILE A 169 -0.36 26.19 0.13
C ILE A 169 -1.87 26.31 -0.07
N SER A 170 -2.62 25.26 0.24
CA SER A 170 -4.08 25.24 0.05
C SER A 170 -4.80 26.24 0.97
N ILE A 171 -4.33 26.36 2.22
CA ILE A 171 -4.82 27.39 3.16
C ILE A 171 -4.51 28.78 2.61
N LYS A 172 -3.29 29.02 2.12
CA LYS A 172 -2.90 30.32 1.55
C LYS A 172 -3.77 30.69 0.34
N GLU A 173 -3.97 29.76 -0.60
CA GLU A 173 -4.79 30.00 -1.79
C GLU A 173 -6.25 30.30 -1.45
N TYR A 174 -6.79 29.66 -0.41
CA TYR A 174 -8.15 29.93 0.07
C TYR A 174 -8.24 31.27 0.80
N LEU A 175 -7.36 31.52 1.78
CA LEU A 175 -7.42 32.68 2.67
C LEU A 175 -6.90 33.98 2.06
N ILE A 176 -6.19 33.94 0.94
CA ILE A 176 -5.65 35.15 0.30
C ILE A 176 -6.22 35.32 -1.09
N ASN A 177 -6.21 34.25 -1.90
CA ASN A 177 -6.59 34.34 -3.31
C ASN A 177 -8.07 33.98 -3.54
N ASN A 178 -8.83 33.67 -2.47
CA ASN A 178 -10.23 33.27 -2.51
C ASN A 178 -10.50 32.12 -3.51
N LYS A 179 -9.54 31.20 -3.66
CA LYS A 179 -9.66 30.05 -4.57
C LYS A 179 -10.25 28.85 -3.86
N ALA A 180 -11.11 28.12 -4.57
CA ALA A 180 -11.63 26.85 -4.10
C ALA A 180 -10.49 25.83 -3.90
N ILE A 181 -10.55 25.08 -2.80
CA ILE A 181 -9.54 24.08 -2.44
C ILE A 181 -9.85 22.75 -3.14
N ASN A 182 -8.81 22.09 -3.67
CA ASN A 182 -8.94 20.73 -4.18
C ASN A 182 -8.84 19.69 -3.05
N PHE A 183 -9.98 19.37 -2.42
CA PHE A 183 -10.07 18.44 -1.28
C PHE A 183 -9.69 16.99 -1.62
N GLY A 184 -9.91 16.57 -2.86
CA GLY A 184 -9.68 15.19 -3.29
C GLY A 184 -8.22 14.77 -3.16
N GLU A 185 -7.28 15.69 -3.40
CA GLU A 185 -5.85 15.41 -3.29
C GLU A 185 -5.36 15.36 -1.84
N ILE A 186 -5.81 16.28 -0.99
CA ILE A 186 -5.43 16.33 0.43
C ILE A 186 -5.92 15.06 1.14
N ASN A 187 -7.18 14.68 0.95
CA ASN A 187 -7.73 13.47 1.55
C ASN A 187 -6.94 12.21 1.14
N LYS A 188 -6.61 12.09 -0.16
CA LYS A 188 -5.78 10.98 -0.66
C LYS A 188 -4.39 10.96 0.00
N LYS A 189 -3.78 12.12 0.25
CA LYS A 189 -2.47 12.21 0.92
C LYS A 189 -2.56 11.85 2.40
N ILE A 190 -3.61 12.29 3.11
CA ILE A 190 -3.91 11.91 4.50
C ILE A 190 -4.05 10.40 4.63
N LEU A 191 -4.91 9.77 3.83
CA LEU A 191 -5.13 8.32 3.84
C LEU A 191 -3.83 7.55 3.57
N LYS A 192 -3.03 8.01 2.60
CA LYS A 192 -1.73 7.40 2.27
C LYS A 192 -0.65 7.55 3.34
N LEU A 193 -0.76 8.54 4.22
CA LEU A 193 0.15 8.72 5.36
C LEU A 193 -0.30 7.82 6.51
N GLU A 194 -1.60 7.79 6.78
CA GLU A 194 -2.24 6.92 7.78
C GLU A 194 -1.98 5.43 7.51
N GLU A 195 -2.18 4.96 6.27
CA GLU A 195 -1.86 3.58 5.86
C GLU A 195 -0.42 3.19 6.19
N LYS A 196 0.53 4.13 6.06
CA LYS A 196 1.93 3.88 6.36
C LYS A 196 2.27 3.91 7.84
N LEU A 197 1.62 4.77 8.61
CA LEU A 197 1.78 4.78 10.06
C LEU A 197 1.26 3.47 10.67
N ILE A 198 0.19 2.91 10.10
CA ILE A 198 -0.29 1.55 10.46
C ILE A 198 0.71 0.47 10.01
N LEU A 199 1.41 0.69 8.90
CA LEU A 199 2.41 -0.26 8.42
C LEU A 199 3.65 -0.30 9.34
N ILE A 200 4.21 0.86 9.70
CA ILE A 200 5.38 0.93 10.57
C ILE A 200 5.09 0.38 11.97
N SER A 201 3.85 0.53 12.48
CA SER A 201 3.47 -0.04 13.77
C SER A 201 3.51 -1.58 13.79
N LYS A 202 3.40 -2.21 12.62
CA LYS A 202 3.44 -3.67 12.43
C LYS A 202 4.84 -4.18 12.07
N GLU A 203 5.74 -3.32 11.62
CA GLU A 203 7.07 -3.72 11.16
C GLU A 203 7.88 -4.32 12.31
N LEU A 204 8.67 -5.36 12.01
CA LEU A 204 9.44 -6.12 13.00
C LEU A 204 10.69 -5.37 13.50
N MET A 205 11.08 -4.29 12.82
CA MET A 205 12.22 -3.45 13.20
C MET A 205 11.70 -2.15 13.81
N LYS A 206 11.66 -2.07 15.14
CA LYS A 206 11.40 -0.83 15.87
C LYS A 206 12.70 -0.36 16.51
N ASP A 207 13.33 0.63 15.92
CA ASP A 207 14.36 1.41 16.61
C ASP A 207 13.67 2.40 17.55
N GLU A 208 14.17 2.55 18.78
CA GLU A 208 13.62 3.49 19.80
C GLU A 208 13.55 4.93 19.30
N ILE A 209 14.52 5.34 18.46
CA ILE A 209 14.60 6.68 17.84
C ILE A 209 13.35 6.98 16.98
N ASN A 210 12.68 5.95 16.45
CA ASN A 210 11.52 6.14 15.60
C ASN A 210 10.24 6.45 16.40
N GLU A 211 10.14 6.12 17.70
CA GLU A 211 8.88 6.25 18.43
C GLU A 211 8.46 7.71 18.64
N ASP A 212 9.38 8.59 19.02
CA ASP A 212 9.04 9.99 19.29
C ASP A 212 8.70 10.74 18.01
N VAL A 213 9.44 10.48 16.93
CA VAL A 213 9.13 11.06 15.62
C VAL A 213 7.79 10.53 15.10
N ILE A 214 7.45 9.26 15.32
CA ILE A 214 6.12 8.72 14.98
C ILE A 214 5.02 9.43 15.77
N LYS A 215 5.22 9.68 17.08
CA LYS A 215 4.25 10.44 17.90
C LYS A 215 4.04 11.85 17.36
N GLU A 216 5.11 12.55 17.00
CA GLU A 216 5.02 13.89 16.39
C GLU A 216 4.20 13.84 15.08
N ILE A 217 4.48 12.87 14.21
CA ILE A 217 3.76 12.71 12.94
C ILE A 217 2.29 12.31 13.16
N LEU A 218 1.95 11.57 14.22
CA LEU A 218 0.57 11.27 14.58
C LEU A 218 -0.19 12.53 15.00
N VAL A 219 0.43 13.41 15.78
CA VAL A 219 -0.15 14.72 16.14
C VAL A 219 -0.35 15.58 14.88
N ASP A 220 0.63 15.63 14.00
CA ASP A 220 0.51 16.28 12.69
C ASP A 220 -0.68 15.72 11.89
N LEU A 221 -0.84 14.40 11.84
CA LEU A 221 -1.94 13.74 11.13
C LEU A 221 -3.31 14.11 11.70
N GLU A 222 -3.46 14.17 13.02
CA GLU A 222 -4.69 14.63 13.67
C GLU A 222 -4.99 16.09 13.29
N ASN A 223 -3.98 16.95 13.32
CA ASN A 223 -4.11 18.34 12.89
C ASN A 223 -4.55 18.43 11.41
N TYR A 224 -3.99 17.63 10.52
CA TYR A 224 -4.40 17.60 9.11
C TYR A 224 -5.85 17.13 8.92
N LYS A 225 -6.30 16.13 9.67
CA LYS A 225 -7.70 15.65 9.64
C LYS A 225 -8.68 16.70 10.14
N MET A 226 -8.30 17.45 11.18
CA MET A 226 -9.08 18.57 11.69
C MET A 226 -9.16 19.71 10.65
N ILE A 227 -8.02 20.14 10.10
CA ILE A 227 -7.98 21.15 9.03
C ILE A 227 -8.83 20.72 7.83
N PHE A 228 -8.74 19.45 7.42
CA PHE A 228 -9.54 18.90 6.34
C PHE A 228 -11.06 18.94 6.63
N SER A 229 -11.46 18.76 7.89
CA SER A 229 -12.85 18.87 8.32
C SER A 229 -13.33 20.33 8.30
N CYS A 230 -12.53 21.27 8.80
CA CYS A 230 -12.79 22.71 8.70
C CYS A 230 -12.97 23.15 7.24
N PHE A 231 -12.11 22.66 6.36
CA PHE A 231 -12.17 22.87 4.93
C PHE A 231 -13.46 22.38 4.26
N LYS A 232 -14.01 21.23 4.67
CA LYS A 232 -15.32 20.79 4.21
C LYS A 232 -16.44 21.73 4.64
N LEU A 233 -16.38 22.23 5.88
CA LEU A 233 -17.37 23.18 6.40
C LEU A 233 -17.34 24.49 5.62
N LEU A 234 -16.14 25.03 5.37
CA LEU A 234 -15.94 26.27 4.62
C LEU A 234 -16.46 26.18 3.17
N ASN A 235 -16.34 25.02 2.53
CA ASN A 235 -16.84 24.86 1.16
C ASN A 235 -18.37 24.84 1.06
N ASN A 236 -19.05 24.45 2.14
CA ASN A 236 -20.51 24.43 2.23
C ASN A 236 -21.04 25.69 2.92
N TYR A 237 -20.17 26.65 3.21
CA TYR A 237 -20.53 27.88 3.89
C TYR A 237 -21.03 28.91 2.88
N GLU A 238 -22.29 29.33 3.00
CA GLU A 238 -22.94 30.28 2.09
C GLU A 238 -22.79 31.76 2.53
N GLY A 239 -22.18 32.01 3.70
CA GLY A 239 -21.98 33.37 4.20
C GLY A 239 -20.77 34.08 3.58
N SER A 240 -20.49 35.30 4.04
CA SER A 240 -19.35 36.07 3.53
C SER A 240 -18.01 35.42 3.89
N VAL A 241 -16.98 35.59 3.05
CA VAL A 241 -15.63 35.04 3.28
C VAL A 241 -14.75 36.19 3.76
N GLU A 242 -15.05 36.67 4.96
CA GLU A 242 -14.45 37.90 5.54
C GLU A 242 -13.99 37.61 6.97
N PRO A 243 -12.67 37.58 7.22
CA PRO A 243 -12.15 37.36 8.57
C PRO A 243 -12.40 38.59 9.46
N ASP A 244 -12.43 38.36 10.78
CA ASP A 244 -12.34 39.40 11.78
C ASP A 244 -10.92 39.97 11.86
N TYR A 245 -10.77 41.08 12.59
CA TYR A 245 -9.48 41.76 12.73
C TYR A 245 -8.38 40.87 13.32
N ASN A 246 -8.72 40.01 14.29
CA ASN A 246 -7.73 39.17 14.97
C ASN A 246 -7.20 38.07 14.05
N ASN A 247 -8.11 37.39 13.36
CA ASN A 247 -7.76 36.37 12.38
C ASN A 247 -7.00 36.97 11.20
N ALA A 248 -7.35 38.18 10.75
CA ALA A 248 -6.61 38.88 9.70
C ALA A 248 -5.14 39.07 10.09
N ILE A 249 -4.85 39.57 11.30
CA ILE A 249 -3.47 39.73 11.79
C ILE A 249 -2.72 38.39 11.78
N ILE A 250 -3.33 37.34 12.35
CA ILE A 250 -2.68 36.02 12.45
C ILE A 250 -2.37 35.43 11.06
N ILE A 251 -3.27 35.63 10.09
CA ILE A 251 -3.06 35.21 8.71
C ILE A 251 -1.89 36.00 8.10
N GLU A 252 -1.85 37.33 8.25
CA GLU A 252 -0.78 38.15 7.72
C GLU A 252 0.60 37.76 8.29
N GLU A 253 0.67 37.49 9.59
CA GLU A 253 1.88 37.03 10.27
C GLU A 253 2.34 35.65 9.77
N LYS A 254 1.44 34.66 9.74
CA LYS A 254 1.78 33.28 9.35
C LYS A 254 2.17 33.12 7.88
N PHE A 255 1.58 33.93 7.00
CA PHE A 255 1.81 33.86 5.56
C PHE A 255 2.72 34.95 5.01
N GLN A 256 3.14 35.91 5.86
CA GLN A 256 3.98 37.05 5.50
C GLN A 256 3.44 37.79 4.27
N THR A 257 2.12 37.99 4.21
CA THR A 257 1.41 38.57 3.05
C THR A 257 0.22 39.35 3.57
N LYS A 258 0.04 40.59 3.13
CA LYS A 258 -1.14 41.39 3.49
C LYS A 258 -2.41 40.84 2.87
N ILE A 259 -3.51 40.96 3.60
CA ILE A 259 -4.83 40.49 3.15
C ILE A 259 -5.59 41.68 2.57
N ASP A 260 -6.06 41.54 1.33
CA ASP A 260 -6.91 42.54 0.66
C ASP A 260 -8.41 42.35 0.93
N MET A 261 -8.77 41.41 1.82
CA MET A 261 -10.17 41.11 2.16
C MET A 261 -10.79 42.19 3.07
N LYS A 262 -12.10 42.38 2.94
CA LYS A 262 -12.88 43.17 3.88
C LYS A 262 -12.90 42.48 5.25
N ILE A 263 -12.76 43.26 6.30
CA ILE A 263 -12.86 42.79 7.69
C ILE A 263 -14.33 42.79 8.11
N ASN A 264 -14.79 41.66 8.67
CA ASN A 264 -16.15 41.53 9.17
C ASN A 264 -16.19 40.81 10.51
N ASN A 265 -16.39 41.59 11.58
CA ASN A 265 -16.43 41.08 12.95
C ASN A 265 -17.71 40.30 13.29
N ASN A 266 -18.74 40.33 12.44
CA ASN A 266 -20.02 39.66 12.70
C ASN A 266 -20.05 38.22 12.15
N ASN A 267 -19.02 37.79 11.45
CA ASN A 267 -18.98 36.48 10.82
C ASN A 267 -18.47 35.38 11.78
N ILE A 268 -19.26 35.07 12.80
CA ILE A 268 -18.87 34.20 13.92
C ILE A 268 -18.48 32.79 13.45
N ILE A 269 -19.27 32.20 12.55
CA ILE A 269 -19.06 30.82 12.10
C ILE A 269 -17.78 30.71 11.28
N TYR A 270 -17.58 31.60 10.30
CA TYR A 270 -16.36 31.63 9.50
C TYR A 270 -15.14 31.84 10.38
N ASN A 271 -15.17 32.85 11.26
CA ASN A 271 -14.04 33.17 12.13
C ASN A 271 -13.69 32.06 13.12
N TYR A 272 -14.69 31.33 13.63
CA TYR A 272 -14.44 30.15 14.44
C TYR A 272 -13.72 29.06 13.64
N ILE A 273 -14.16 28.78 12.41
CA ILE A 273 -13.53 27.76 11.55
C ILE A 273 -12.10 28.17 11.16
N ILE A 274 -11.90 29.44 10.79
CA ILE A 274 -10.57 29.97 10.45
C ILE A 274 -9.61 29.87 11.64
N LYS A 275 -10.05 30.26 12.83
CA LYS A 275 -9.23 30.16 14.05
C LYS A 275 -8.76 28.72 14.30
N GLN A 276 -9.66 27.73 14.15
CA GLN A 276 -9.31 26.31 14.27
C GLN A 276 -8.24 25.86 13.26
N ILE A 277 -8.24 26.43 12.05
CA ILE A 277 -7.19 26.16 11.07
C ILE A 277 -5.88 26.82 11.50
N LEU A 278 -5.91 28.09 11.90
CA LEU A 278 -4.72 28.88 12.24
C LEU A 278 -3.97 28.34 13.46
N ASP A 279 -4.69 27.85 14.47
CA ASP A 279 -4.10 27.28 15.69
C ASP A 279 -3.32 25.97 15.41
N ARG A 280 -3.48 25.35 14.23
CA ARG A 280 -2.92 24.03 13.88
C ARG A 280 -1.85 24.06 12.78
N ILE A 281 -1.44 25.25 12.33
CA ILE A 281 -0.44 25.42 11.26
C ILE A 281 0.80 26.19 11.68
#